data_AF-A0A0A0LCF2-F1
#
_entry.id   AF-A0A0A0LCF2-F1
#
_cell.length_a   1.000
_cell.length_b   1.000
_cell.length_c   1.000
_cell.angle_alpha   90.00
_cell.angle_beta   90.00
_cell.angle_gamma   90.00
#
_symmetry.space_group_name_H-M   'P 1'
#
loop_
_entity.id
_entity.type
_entity.pdbx_description
1 polymer ?
#
loop_
_entity_poly.entity_id
_entity_poly.type
_entity_poly.pdbx_seq_one_letter_code
_entity_poly.pdbx_strand_id
1 'polypeptide(L)'
;MICSIGSLAKDLQEDGVQNVTVKNVVFSRTQNGVRIKAWGKPSNGFARNILFQHIVMDNVQNPIVIDQNYCPSHKGCPEKASGVKINDVTYQDIHGTSATKVAVKFDCSPINPCVRIKLENVKLTYMNQTAQATCNNVGGIAAGLVQPTSCF
;
A
#
# COMPACT_ATOMS: atom_id res chain seq x y z
N MET A 1 14.28 6.66 6.36
CA MET A 1 14.07 6.27 4.95
C MET A 1 12.59 6.00 4.74
N ILE A 2 12.01 6.28 3.57
CA ILE A 2 10.63 5.89 3.20
C ILE A 2 10.68 5.18 1.84
N CYS A 3 9.80 4.21 1.58
CA CYS A 3 9.71 3.58 0.27
C CYS A 3 8.35 3.87 -0.36
N SER A 4 8.37 4.58 -1.49
CA SER A 4 7.14 4.91 -2.22
C SER A 4 7.30 4.61 -3.71
N ILE A 5 6.33 3.88 -4.25
CA ILE A 5 6.16 3.70 -5.70
C ILE A 5 5.12 4.72 -6.16
N GLY A 6 5.50 5.55 -7.15
CA GLY A 6 4.67 6.63 -7.69
C GLY A 6 5.08 8.04 -7.22
N SER A 7 4.23 9.06 -7.39
CA SER A 7 2.84 8.96 -7.84
C SER A 7 2.73 8.57 -9.31
N LEU A 8 1.86 7.60 -9.59
CA LEU A 8 1.41 7.25 -10.93
C LEU A 8 0.16 8.06 -11.32
N ALA A 9 -0.20 8.01 -12.59
CA ALA A 9 -1.19 8.84 -13.28
C ALA A 9 -0.88 10.34 -13.21
N LYS A 10 0.40 10.71 -13.44
CA LYS A 10 0.73 12.11 -13.71
C LYS A 10 0.14 12.52 -15.06
N ASP A 11 0.32 11.64 -16.05
CA ASP A 11 -0.16 11.80 -17.42
C ASP A 11 -1.10 10.65 -17.82
N LEU A 12 -1.93 10.87 -18.84
CA LEU A 12 -2.85 9.84 -19.35
C LEU A 12 -2.09 8.64 -19.95
N GLN A 13 -1.03 8.95 -20.68
CA GLN A 13 -0.10 7.99 -21.24
C GLN A 13 1.23 8.10 -20.51
N GLU A 14 1.57 7.09 -19.73
CA GLU A 14 2.84 7.01 -19.02
C GLU A 14 3.27 5.56 -18.86
N ASP A 15 4.57 5.35 -18.66
CA ASP A 15 5.10 4.03 -18.39
C ASP A 15 4.64 3.52 -17.02
N GLY A 16 4.41 2.20 -16.95
CA GLY A 16 4.12 1.53 -15.69
C GLY A 16 5.37 1.13 -14.92
N VAL A 17 5.16 0.74 -13.66
CA VAL A 17 6.19 0.18 -12.79
C VAL A 17 5.98 -1.33 -12.67
N GLN A 18 7.04 -2.11 -12.84
CA GLN A 18 6.98 -3.55 -12.65
C GLN A 18 8.27 -4.16 -12.11
N ASN A 19 8.16 -5.36 -11.53
CA ASN A 19 9.29 -6.17 -11.08
C ASN A 19 10.14 -5.47 -10.01
N VAL A 20 9.47 -4.84 -9.04
CA VAL A 20 10.13 -4.12 -7.94
C VAL A 20 10.22 -5.03 -6.73
N THR A 21 11.41 -5.15 -6.15
CA THR A 21 11.61 -5.84 -4.87
C THR A 21 12.24 -4.89 -3.87
N VAL A 22 11.63 -4.79 -2.69
CA VAL A 22 12.13 -4.06 -1.54
C VAL A 22 12.24 -5.06 -0.40
N LYS A 23 13.47 -5.35 0.03
CA LYS A 23 13.72 -6.39 1.03
C LYS A 23 14.75 -6.00 2.07
N ASN A 24 14.65 -6.58 3.27
CA ASN A 24 15.60 -6.41 4.37
C ASN A 24 15.74 -4.94 4.81
N VAL A 25 14.61 -4.29 5.13
CA VAL A 25 14.55 -2.87 5.45
C VAL A 25 13.94 -2.63 6.83
N VAL A 26 14.48 -1.65 7.56
CA VAL A 26 13.87 -1.13 8.79
C VAL A 26 13.37 0.30 8.53
N PHE A 27 12.08 0.53 8.77
CA PHE A 27 11.48 1.86 8.79
C PHE A 27 11.30 2.29 10.24
N SER A 28 12.05 3.29 10.71
CA SER A 28 11.95 3.82 12.07
C SER A 28 11.45 5.27 12.05
N ARG A 29 10.40 5.55 12.83
CA ARG A 29 9.86 6.90 13.11
C ARG A 29 9.56 7.70 11.84
N THR A 30 9.09 7.03 10.80
CA THR A 30 8.74 7.64 9.51
C THR A 30 7.24 7.86 9.38
N GLN A 31 6.86 8.78 8.48
CA GLN A 31 5.45 8.97 8.15
C GLN A 31 4.86 7.76 7.42
N ASN A 32 5.65 7.06 6.60
CA ASN A 32 5.19 5.90 5.83
C ASN A 32 6.27 4.81 5.83
N GLY A 33 5.84 3.56 5.76
CA GLY A 33 6.72 2.42 5.49
C GLY A 33 6.80 2.19 3.98
N VAL A 34 6.02 1.23 3.52
CA VAL A 34 5.86 0.88 2.10
C VAL A 34 4.57 1.44 1.54
N ARG A 35 4.66 2.20 0.45
CA ARG A 35 3.51 2.91 -0.14
C ARG A 35 3.47 2.80 -1.66
N ILE A 36 2.31 2.49 -2.21
CA ILE A 36 2.00 2.68 -3.63
C ILE A 36 0.98 3.81 -3.75
N LYS A 37 1.25 4.82 -4.58
CA LYS A 37 0.36 5.98 -4.74
C LYS A 37 0.08 6.28 -6.22
N ALA A 38 -1.18 6.56 -6.53
CA ALA A 38 -1.65 6.94 -7.85
C ALA A 38 -2.70 8.05 -7.75
N TRP A 39 -2.70 8.98 -8.70
CA TRP A 39 -3.75 10.00 -8.80
C TRP A 39 -5.09 9.36 -9.21
N GLY A 40 -6.20 9.94 -8.75
CA GLY A 40 -7.57 9.64 -9.17
C GLY A 40 -7.87 10.15 -10.58
N LYS A 41 -7.05 9.81 -11.57
CA LYS A 41 -7.19 10.27 -12.96
C LYS A 41 -7.23 9.08 -13.92
N PRO A 42 -7.88 9.22 -15.08
CA PRO A 42 -7.69 8.28 -16.18
C PRO A 42 -6.20 8.15 -16.52
N SER A 43 -5.74 6.92 -16.70
CA SER A 43 -4.36 6.59 -17.04
C SER A 43 -4.30 5.19 -17.63
N ASN A 44 -3.32 4.92 -18.49
CA ASN A 44 -2.96 3.57 -18.93
C ASN A 44 -1.85 2.92 -18.06
N GLY A 45 -1.36 3.65 -17.07
CA GLY A 45 -0.27 3.22 -16.19
C GLY A 45 -0.63 2.00 -15.33
N PHE A 46 0.39 1.35 -14.81
CA PHE A 46 0.23 0.17 -13.96
C PHE A 46 1.34 0.05 -12.92
N ALA A 47 1.08 -0.71 -11.86
CA ALA A 47 2.06 -1.14 -10.87
C ALA A 47 1.87 -2.65 -10.65
N ARG A 48 2.83 -3.47 -11.09
CA ARG A 48 2.67 -4.94 -11.03
C ARG A 48 3.89 -5.72 -10.65
N ASN A 49 3.71 -6.92 -10.10
CA ASN A 49 4.79 -7.81 -9.67
C ASN A 49 5.75 -7.09 -8.71
N ILE A 50 5.22 -6.70 -7.56
CA ILE A 50 5.93 -5.94 -6.53
C ILE A 50 6.03 -6.79 -5.26
N LEU A 51 7.24 -6.89 -4.71
CA LEU A 51 7.54 -7.64 -3.50
C LEU A 51 8.09 -6.72 -2.41
N PHE A 52 7.41 -6.67 -1.27
CA PHE A 52 7.88 -6.08 -0.03
C PHE A 52 8.12 -7.22 0.97
N GLN A 53 9.39 -7.46 1.35
CA GLN A 53 9.77 -8.66 2.11
C GLN A 53 10.75 -8.37 3.26
N HIS A 54 10.63 -9.05 4.39
CA HIS A 54 11.57 -8.91 5.52
C HIS A 54 11.70 -7.45 5.98
N ILE A 55 10.57 -6.87 6.39
CA ILE A 55 10.49 -5.45 6.73
C ILE A 55 10.13 -5.28 8.20
N VAL A 56 10.93 -4.50 8.93
CA VAL A 56 10.64 -4.10 10.31
C VAL A 56 10.08 -2.70 10.35
N MET A 57 8.93 -2.53 10.98
CA MET A 57 8.30 -1.23 11.25
C MET A 57 8.57 -0.85 12.71
N ASP A 58 9.16 0.31 12.93
CA ASP A 58 9.42 0.86 14.26
C ASP A 58 8.74 2.24 14.36
N ASN A 59 7.58 2.27 15.00
CA ASN A 59 6.81 3.49 15.24
C ASN A 59 6.55 4.30 13.96
N VAL A 60 6.07 3.61 12.91
CA VAL A 60 5.78 4.19 11.59
C VAL A 60 4.33 4.65 11.52
N GLN A 61 4.03 5.86 11.06
CA GLN A 61 2.66 6.38 11.07
C GLN A 61 1.72 5.62 10.12
N ASN A 62 2.17 5.30 8.91
CA ASN A 62 1.42 4.54 7.91
C ASN A 62 2.29 3.40 7.35
N PRO A 63 2.38 2.26 8.04
CA PRO A 63 3.25 1.14 7.68
C PRO A 63 3.05 0.62 6.25
N ILE A 64 1.82 0.26 5.89
CA ILE A 64 1.50 -0.35 4.59
C ILE A 64 0.35 0.44 3.94
N VAL A 65 0.59 1.02 2.76
CA VAL A 65 -0.39 1.86 2.07
C VAL A 65 -0.48 1.55 0.57
N ILE A 66 -1.70 1.40 0.06
CA ILE A 66 -2.04 1.63 -1.35
C ILE A 66 -3.07 2.76 -1.39
N ASP A 67 -2.77 3.83 -2.13
CA ASP A 67 -3.63 5.01 -2.24
C ASP A 67 -3.80 5.38 -3.72
N GLN A 68 -4.95 5.01 -4.30
CA GLN A 68 -5.33 5.38 -5.67
C GLN A 68 -6.14 6.69 -5.73
N ASN A 69 -6.30 7.38 -4.61
CA ASN A 69 -6.96 8.68 -4.49
C ASN A 69 -5.95 9.77 -4.10
N TYR A 70 -4.68 9.59 -4.48
CA TYR A 70 -3.58 10.43 -4.01
C TYR A 70 -3.83 11.90 -4.36
N CYS A 71 -3.93 12.74 -3.33
CA CYS A 71 -4.09 14.18 -3.46
C CYS A 71 -3.41 14.90 -2.28
N PRO A 72 -2.09 15.18 -2.38
CA PRO A 72 -1.31 15.67 -1.24
C PRO A 72 -1.66 17.09 -0.79
N SER A 73 -2.17 17.94 -1.69
CA SER A 73 -2.56 19.32 -1.39
C SER A 73 -3.95 19.43 -0.76
N HIS A 74 -4.76 18.37 -0.83
CA HIS A 74 -6.21 18.39 -0.57
C HIS A 74 -6.98 19.50 -1.31
N LYS A 75 -6.39 20.07 -2.36
CA LYS A 75 -6.94 21.16 -3.17
C LYS A 75 -6.85 20.78 -4.64
N GLY A 76 -7.97 20.91 -5.36
CA GLY A 76 -8.05 20.51 -6.76
C GLY A 76 -7.84 19.01 -6.97
N CYS A 77 -8.29 18.19 -6.01
CA CYS A 77 -8.18 16.75 -6.11
C CYS A 77 -9.01 16.25 -7.30
N PRO A 78 -8.47 15.33 -8.11
CA PRO A 78 -9.27 14.68 -9.13
C PRO A 78 -10.47 13.95 -8.52
N GLU A 79 -11.68 14.23 -9.03
CA GLU A 79 -12.91 13.53 -8.61
C GLU A 79 -13.19 12.27 -9.45
N LYS A 80 -12.21 11.85 -10.25
CA LYS A 80 -12.32 10.65 -11.09
C LYS A 80 -11.72 9.45 -10.38
N ALA A 81 -12.18 8.26 -10.74
CA ALA A 81 -11.56 7.04 -10.27
C ALA A 81 -10.22 6.80 -11.02
N SER A 82 -9.22 6.27 -10.32
CA SER A 82 -7.90 6.05 -10.93
C SER A 82 -7.95 5.01 -12.05
N GLY A 83 -7.30 5.33 -13.17
CA GLY A 83 -7.05 4.43 -14.29
C GLY A 83 -5.91 3.45 -14.06
N VAL A 84 -5.08 3.69 -13.03
CA VAL A 84 -3.89 2.86 -12.77
C VAL A 84 -4.31 1.46 -12.34
N LYS A 85 -3.71 0.44 -12.97
CA LYS A 85 -3.93 -0.96 -12.58
C LYS A 85 -2.86 -1.40 -11.58
N ILE A 86 -3.29 -1.86 -10.41
CA ILE A 86 -2.38 -2.39 -9.37
C ILE A 86 -2.69 -3.86 -9.18
N ASN A 87 -1.71 -4.72 -9.45
CA ASN A 87 -1.90 -6.16 -9.33
C ASN A 87 -0.61 -6.90 -8.97
N ASP A 88 -0.73 -8.09 -8.37
CA ASP A 88 0.42 -8.94 -8.03
C ASP A 88 1.40 -8.22 -7.08
N VAL A 89 0.88 -7.72 -5.96
CA VAL A 89 1.66 -7.07 -4.90
C VAL A 89 1.70 -7.99 -3.68
N THR A 90 2.90 -8.38 -3.26
CA THR A 90 3.11 -9.25 -2.11
C THR A 90 3.77 -8.47 -0.97
N TYR A 91 3.15 -8.52 0.20
CA TYR A 91 3.69 -8.08 1.47
C TYR A 91 3.97 -9.32 2.32
N GLN A 92 5.24 -9.65 2.51
CA GLN A 92 5.66 -10.90 3.16
C GLN A 92 6.63 -10.61 4.31
N ASP A 93 6.41 -11.23 5.46
CA ASP A 93 7.29 -11.10 6.63
C ASP A 93 7.51 -9.61 7.00
N ILE A 94 6.41 -8.93 7.32
CA ILE A 94 6.42 -7.52 7.73
C ILE A 94 5.92 -7.45 9.16
N HIS A 95 6.75 -6.95 10.08
CA HIS A 95 6.41 -6.95 11.49
C HIS A 95 6.86 -5.69 12.23
N GLY A 96 6.22 -5.40 13.37
CA GLY A 96 6.63 -4.32 14.27
C GLY A 96 5.48 -3.39 14.66
N THR A 97 5.77 -2.10 14.83
CA THR A 97 4.86 -1.13 15.46
C THR A 97 4.47 0.01 14.53
N SER A 98 3.19 0.37 14.60
CA SER A 98 2.60 1.56 14.01
C SER A 98 2.54 2.68 15.03
N ALA A 99 2.75 3.91 14.59
CA ALA A 99 2.51 5.12 15.39
C ALA A 99 1.04 5.57 15.35
N THR A 100 0.22 4.99 14.48
CA THR A 100 -1.22 5.25 14.40
C THR A 100 -2.04 3.96 14.42
N LYS A 101 -3.35 4.08 14.70
CA LYS A 101 -4.24 2.94 14.84
C LYS A 101 -4.37 2.11 13.55
N VAL A 102 -4.41 2.75 12.39
CA VAL A 102 -4.55 2.09 11.09
C VAL A 102 -3.16 1.82 10.51
N ALA A 103 -2.73 0.57 10.55
CA ALA A 103 -1.40 0.18 10.08
C ALA A 103 -1.38 -0.26 8.61
N VAL A 104 -2.51 -0.79 8.13
CA VAL A 104 -2.70 -1.23 6.74
C VAL A 104 -3.85 -0.42 6.15
N LYS A 105 -3.59 0.31 5.06
CA LYS A 105 -4.62 1.05 4.33
C LYS A 105 -4.55 0.70 2.86
N PHE A 106 -5.58 0.04 2.34
CA PHE A 106 -5.77 -0.18 0.92
C PHE A 106 -6.97 0.61 0.45
N ASP A 107 -6.72 1.69 -0.26
CA ASP A 107 -7.74 2.56 -0.84
C ASP A 107 -7.63 2.53 -2.37
N CYS A 108 -8.24 1.50 -2.95
CA CYS A 108 -8.16 1.22 -4.38
C CYS A 108 -9.36 1.77 -5.15
N SER A 109 -9.15 1.93 -6.45
CA SER A 109 -10.10 2.52 -7.39
C SER A 109 -11.30 1.58 -7.62
N PRO A 110 -12.55 2.08 -7.61
CA PRO A 110 -13.72 1.24 -7.89
C PRO A 110 -13.78 0.75 -9.35
N ILE A 111 -13.15 1.45 -10.29
CA ILE A 111 -13.12 1.05 -11.72
C ILE A 111 -11.92 0.15 -12.05
N ASN A 112 -10.87 0.19 -11.23
CA ASN A 112 -9.67 -0.64 -11.37
C ASN A 112 -9.27 -1.13 -9.97
N PRO A 113 -10.04 -2.07 -9.39
CA PRO A 113 -9.74 -2.60 -8.06
C PRO A 113 -8.34 -3.21 -8.03
N CYS A 114 -7.68 -3.12 -6.88
CA CYS A 114 -6.42 -3.80 -6.68
C CYS A 114 -6.68 -5.31 -6.62
N VAL A 115 -5.96 -6.11 -7.40
CA VAL A 115 -6.20 -7.57 -7.46
C VAL A 115 -4.93 -8.36 -7.22
N ARG A 116 -5.08 -9.58 -6.67
CA ARG A 116 -3.96 -10.46 -6.33
C ARG A 116 -2.97 -9.78 -5.38
N ILE A 117 -3.51 -9.10 -4.38
CA ILE A 117 -2.73 -8.58 -3.25
C ILE A 117 -2.53 -9.73 -2.25
N LYS A 118 -1.29 -9.97 -1.84
CA LYS A 118 -0.97 -11.04 -0.89
C LYS A 118 -0.41 -10.45 0.39
N LEU A 119 -1.03 -10.79 1.52
CA LEU A 119 -0.48 -10.56 2.86
C LEU A 119 -0.01 -11.91 3.42
N GLU A 120 1.28 -12.03 3.73
CA GLU A 120 1.84 -13.25 4.28
C GLU A 120 2.72 -12.95 5.49
N ASN A 121 2.41 -13.54 6.65
CA ASN A 121 3.18 -13.31 7.88
C ASN A 121 3.36 -11.82 8.20
N VAL A 122 2.26 -11.07 8.25
CA VAL A 122 2.24 -9.64 8.57
C VAL A 122 1.76 -9.44 10.00
N LYS A 123 2.56 -8.81 10.86
CA LYS A 123 2.21 -8.58 12.28
C LYS A 123 2.54 -7.15 12.73
N LEU A 124 1.53 -6.30 12.72
CA LEU A 124 1.63 -4.88 13.08
C LEU A 124 0.77 -4.56 14.30
N THR A 125 1.39 -3.91 15.29
CA THR A 125 0.73 -3.50 16.53
C THR A 125 0.71 -1.98 16.70
N TYR A 126 -0.26 -1.48 17.44
CA TYR A 126 -0.37 -0.09 17.87
C TYR A 126 -0.64 -0.09 19.38
N MET A 127 0.17 0.63 20.16
CA MET A 127 0.06 0.66 21.63
C MET A 127 -0.04 -0.74 22.27
N ASN A 128 0.82 -1.68 21.84
CA ASN A 128 0.84 -3.09 22.28
C ASN A 128 -0.43 -3.90 21.99
N GLN A 129 -1.36 -3.35 21.20
CA GLN A 129 -2.54 -4.06 20.71
C GLN A 129 -2.41 -4.31 19.21
N THR A 130 -3.17 -5.25 18.66
CA THR A 130 -3.26 -5.42 17.21
C THR A 130 -3.71 -4.11 16.57
N ALA A 131 -3.00 -3.66 15.52
CA ALA A 131 -3.39 -2.47 14.78
C ALA A 131 -4.69 -2.73 13.97
N GLN A 132 -5.11 -1.78 13.16
CA GLN A 132 -6.28 -1.90 12.29
C GLN A 132 -5.90 -1.87 10.81
N ALA A 133 -6.77 -2.47 9.98
CA ALA A 133 -6.73 -2.39 8.53
C ALA A 133 -7.97 -1.66 8.01
N THR A 134 -7.82 -0.91 6.91
CA THR A 134 -8.94 -0.36 6.12
C THR A 134 -8.78 -0.76 4.67
N CYS A 135 -9.89 -1.14 4.04
CA CYS A 135 -9.88 -1.88 2.77
C CYS A 135 -11.02 -1.41 1.88
N ASN A 136 -10.69 -0.82 0.73
CA ASN A 136 -11.64 -0.40 -0.30
C ASN A 136 -11.20 -0.98 -1.65
N ASN A 137 -12.11 -1.65 -2.37
CA ASN A 137 -11.92 -2.16 -3.74
C ASN A 137 -10.63 -2.98 -3.93
N VAL A 138 -10.32 -3.84 -2.95
CA VAL A 138 -9.11 -4.65 -2.94
C VAL A 138 -9.51 -6.13 -2.90
N GLY A 139 -8.86 -6.96 -3.71
CA GLY A 139 -9.02 -8.42 -3.74
C GLY A 139 -7.67 -9.13 -3.67
N GLY A 140 -7.61 -10.21 -2.92
CA GLY A 140 -6.35 -10.84 -2.56
C GLY A 140 -6.49 -12.05 -1.66
N ILE A 141 -5.38 -12.47 -1.06
CA ILE A 141 -5.31 -13.59 -0.12
C ILE A 141 -4.43 -13.24 1.08
N ALA A 142 -4.76 -13.84 2.22
CA ALA A 142 -3.93 -13.83 3.43
C ALA A 142 -3.38 -15.23 3.71
N ALA A 143 -2.12 -15.33 4.13
CA ALA A 143 -1.47 -16.59 4.47
C ALA A 143 -0.62 -16.46 5.74
N GLY A 144 -0.62 -17.49 6.59
CA GLY A 144 0.10 -17.48 7.85
C GLY A 144 -0.50 -16.50 8.87
N LEU A 145 0.35 -15.93 9.72
CA LEU A 145 -0.10 -14.98 10.74
C LEU A 145 -0.31 -13.59 10.12
N VAL A 146 -1.56 -13.12 10.06
CA VAL A 146 -1.88 -11.77 9.56
C VAL A 146 -2.65 -10.99 10.63
N GLN A 147 -1.98 -9.97 11.18
CA GLN A 147 -2.48 -9.03 12.19
C GLN A 147 -2.01 -7.62 11.77
N PRO A 148 -2.89 -6.64 11.50
CA PRO A 148 -4.36 -6.64 11.64
C PRO A 148 -5.10 -7.69 10.81
N THR A 149 -6.40 -7.91 11.12
CA THR A 149 -7.28 -8.75 10.30
C THR A 149 -7.18 -8.36 8.84
N SER A 150 -7.05 -9.38 8.00
CA SER A 150 -6.96 -9.33 6.54
C SER A 150 -8.08 -8.49 5.89
N CYS A 151 -7.77 -7.92 4.72
CA CYS A 151 -8.75 -7.27 3.84
C CYS A 151 -9.58 -8.24 2.98
N PHE A 152 -9.32 -9.54 3.11
CA PHE A 152 -9.87 -10.65 2.34
C PHE A 152 -10.27 -11.80 3.26
#